data_AF-A0A2I1GXI6-F1
#
_entry.id   AF-A0A2I1GXI6-F1
#
_cell.length_a   1.000
_cell.length_b   1.000
_cell.length_c   1.000
_cell.angle_alpha   90.00
_cell.angle_beta   90.00
_cell.angle_gamma   90.00
#
_symmetry.space_group_name_H-M   'P 1'
#
loop_
_entity.id
_entity.type
_entity.pdbx_description
1 polymer ?
#
loop_
_entity_poly.entity_id
_entity_poly.type
_entity_poly.pdbx_seq_one_letter_code
_entity_poly.pdbx_strand_id
1 'polypeptide(L)'
;MKAQKVHLLIEEIPTIEQMKKSLLDLYDGWMCPICGLYDETFNHVWTCSGHYDIINNIRDKTINHLLTWILEYNDNIQDFNNLLALDIWDISYDPDVFTFIDLIKGIIPMSLSELLNSWTTKKNVVEVLIQMRQFIFNEIFENVWIPRCSHLKEFERSLGLTKKKKLEFKSVRSLPSNNSSNINIIHYDSLDSVRNYIYFGKNIIEFYTNLAS
;
A
#
# COMPACT_ATOMS: atom_id res chain seq x y z
N MET A 1 -11.30 2.21 6.52
CA MET A 1 -10.73 0.93 7.00
C MET A 1 -10.92 -0.26 6.05
N LYS A 2 -12.14 -0.74 5.73
CA LYS A 2 -12.31 -1.92 4.83
C LYS A 2 -11.78 -1.70 3.41
N ALA A 3 -12.10 -0.57 2.79
CA ALA A 3 -11.64 -0.25 1.43
C ALA A 3 -10.10 -0.19 1.34
N GLN A 4 -9.44 0.48 2.30
CA GLN A 4 -7.97 0.59 2.32
C GLN A 4 -7.26 -0.76 2.39
N LYS A 5 -7.79 -1.70 3.17
CA LYS A 5 -7.28 -3.08 3.24
C LYS A 5 -7.39 -3.80 1.89
N VAL A 6 -8.45 -3.53 1.12
CA VAL A 6 -8.60 -4.07 -0.23
C VAL A 6 -7.58 -3.42 -1.18
N HIS A 7 -7.43 -2.09 -1.14
CA HIS A 7 -6.44 -1.38 -1.95
C HIS A 7 -5.01 -1.83 -1.69
N LEU A 8 -4.65 -2.14 -0.44
CA LEU A 8 -3.36 -2.78 -0.14
C LEU A 8 -3.24 -4.16 -0.81
N LEU A 9 -4.26 -5.01 -0.65
CA LEU A 9 -4.24 -6.37 -1.17
C LEU A 9 -4.07 -6.43 -2.69
N ILE A 10 -4.70 -5.49 -3.41
CA ILE A 10 -4.62 -5.41 -4.88
C ILE A 10 -3.52 -4.46 -5.37
N GLU A 11 -2.70 -3.92 -4.47
CA GLU A 11 -1.58 -3.01 -4.75
C GLU A 11 -1.98 -1.66 -5.41
N GLU A 12 -3.21 -1.20 -5.20
CA GLU A 12 -3.82 -0.01 -5.83
C GLU A 12 -3.96 1.18 -4.87
N ILE A 13 -2.97 1.40 -4.00
CA ILE A 13 -2.87 2.64 -3.21
C ILE A 13 -2.28 3.77 -4.08
N PRO A 14 -2.59 5.06 -3.83
CA PRO A 14 -2.13 6.18 -4.64
C PRO A 14 -0.65 6.53 -4.40
N THR A 15 0.24 5.66 -4.87
CA THR A 15 1.67 5.95 -5.03
C THR A 15 1.90 6.93 -6.18
N ILE A 16 3.10 7.50 -6.32
CA ILE A 16 3.45 8.35 -7.47
C ILE A 16 3.23 7.60 -8.79
N GLU A 17 3.74 6.37 -8.92
CA GLU A 17 3.53 5.56 -10.13
C GLU A 17 2.05 5.32 -10.42
N GLN A 18 1.26 5.12 -9.37
CA GLN A 18 -0.19 4.96 -9.51
C GLN A 18 -0.88 6.25 -9.96
N MET A 19 -0.44 7.41 -9.47
CA MET A 19 -0.97 8.71 -9.87
C MET A 19 -0.59 9.07 -11.31
N LYS A 20 0.64 8.74 -11.76
CA LYS A 20 1.12 8.96 -13.14
C LYS A 20 0.17 8.32 -14.17
N LYS A 21 -0.38 7.14 -13.88
CA LYS A 21 -1.38 6.48 -14.75
C LYS A 21 -2.56 7.40 -15.11
N SER A 22 -3.05 8.19 -14.15
CA SER A 22 -4.21 9.07 -14.34
C SER A 22 -3.87 10.54 -14.62
N LEU A 23 -2.68 10.99 -14.23
CA LEU A 23 -2.28 12.39 -14.16
C LEU A 23 -0.81 12.57 -14.60
N LEU A 24 -0.42 11.91 -15.70
CA LEU A 24 0.96 11.90 -16.19
C LEU A 24 1.56 13.30 -16.26
N ASP A 25 0.89 14.26 -16.93
CA ASP A 25 1.41 15.64 -17.08
C ASP A 25 1.71 16.36 -15.75
N LEU A 26 1.09 15.94 -14.64
CA LEU A 26 1.30 16.57 -13.33
C LEU A 26 2.41 15.91 -12.52
N TYR A 27 2.60 14.60 -12.69
CA TYR A 27 3.53 13.79 -11.91
C TYR A 27 4.68 13.21 -12.74
N ASP A 28 4.82 13.62 -13.99
CA ASP A 28 5.90 13.16 -14.86
C ASP A 28 7.25 13.51 -14.24
N GLY A 29 8.16 12.53 -14.24
CA GLY A 29 9.47 12.63 -13.58
C GLY A 29 9.45 12.71 -12.05
N TRP A 30 8.29 12.63 -11.38
CA TRP A 30 8.27 12.62 -9.91
C TRP A 30 8.79 11.29 -9.38
N MET A 31 9.65 11.38 -8.36
CA MET A 31 10.19 10.23 -7.62
C MET A 31 9.46 10.08 -6.27
N CYS A 32 9.85 9.06 -5.50
CA CYS A 32 9.39 8.89 -4.13
C CYS A 32 9.52 10.18 -3.32
N PRO A 33 8.42 10.68 -2.73
CA PRO A 33 8.44 11.93 -1.99
C PRO A 33 9.27 11.82 -0.70
N ILE A 34 9.58 10.61 -0.24
CA ILE A 34 10.32 10.36 0.99
C ILE A 34 11.82 10.31 0.76
N CYS A 35 12.29 9.45 -0.16
CA CYS A 35 13.73 9.34 -0.43
C CYS A 35 14.21 10.27 -1.56
N GLY A 36 13.35 10.58 -2.53
CA GLY A 36 13.72 11.35 -3.73
C GLY A 36 14.70 10.63 -4.67
N LEU A 37 14.91 9.31 -4.50
CA LEU A 37 15.94 8.56 -5.24
C LEU A 37 15.38 7.59 -6.29
N TYR A 38 14.19 7.03 -6.07
CA TYR A 38 13.59 5.99 -6.89
C TYR A 38 12.14 6.30 -7.21
N ASP A 39 11.61 5.69 -8.26
CA ASP A 39 10.17 5.71 -8.56
C ASP A 39 9.38 5.07 -7.42
N GLU A 40 8.27 5.70 -7.04
CA GLU A 40 7.43 5.20 -5.95
C GLU A 40 6.41 4.17 -6.44
N THR A 41 6.86 2.93 -6.55
CA THR A 41 6.00 1.76 -6.73
C THR A 41 5.30 1.37 -5.43
N PHE A 42 4.32 0.47 -5.48
CA PHE A 42 3.69 -0.09 -4.28
C PHE A 42 4.73 -0.64 -3.29
N ASN A 43 5.64 -1.50 -3.77
CA ASN A 43 6.67 -2.11 -2.93
C ASN A 43 7.65 -1.05 -2.39
N HIS A 44 7.97 -0.02 -3.18
CA HIS A 44 8.88 1.04 -2.74
C HIS A 44 8.35 1.84 -1.53
N VAL A 45 7.03 2.04 -1.40
CA VAL A 45 6.47 2.73 -0.22
C VAL A 45 6.93 2.10 1.10
N TRP A 46 6.99 0.77 1.13
CA TRP A 46 7.31 -0.04 2.30
C TRP A 46 8.80 -0.41 2.39
N THR A 47 9.52 -0.40 1.27
CA THR A 47 10.97 -0.71 1.22
C THR A 47 11.85 0.54 1.11
N CYS A 48 11.25 1.73 1.10
CA CYS A 48 11.94 3.01 1.04
C CYS A 48 12.92 3.16 2.21
N SER A 49 14.15 3.61 1.91
CA SER A 49 15.19 3.84 2.91
C SER A 49 14.75 4.82 4.01
N GLY A 50 13.90 5.80 3.68
CA GLY A 50 13.36 6.74 4.67
C GLY A 50 12.36 6.14 5.67
N HIS A 51 11.89 4.90 5.43
CA HIS A 51 11.01 4.16 6.34
C HIS A 51 11.67 2.91 6.93
N TYR A 52 12.95 2.66 6.64
CA TYR A 52 13.62 1.41 6.98
C TYR A 52 13.51 1.07 8.48
N ASP A 53 13.87 2.01 9.36
CA ASP A 53 13.82 1.80 10.82
C ASP A 53 12.38 1.59 11.32
N ILE A 54 11.43 2.31 10.72
CA ILE A 54 10.01 2.21 11.09
C ILE A 54 9.48 0.81 10.74
N ILE A 55 9.76 0.32 9.53
CA ILE A 55 9.28 -0.98 9.07
C ILE A 55 9.94 -2.13 9.84
N ASN A 56 11.25 -2.03 10.13
CA ASN A 56 11.93 -2.99 11.01
C ASN A 56 11.26 -3.05 12.40
N ASN A 57 11.00 -1.90 13.00
CA ASN A 57 10.34 -1.84 14.30
C ASN A 57 8.91 -2.41 14.27
N ILE A 58 8.15 -2.16 13.21
CA ILE A 58 6.80 -2.74 13.04
C ILE A 58 6.89 -4.26 12.91
N ARG A 59 7.84 -4.78 12.11
CA ARG A 59 8.10 -6.24 12.01
C ARG A 59 8.42 -6.83 13.38
N ASP A 60 9.37 -6.25 14.11
CA ASP A 60 9.83 -6.80 15.39
C ASP A 60 8.72 -6.79 16.44
N LYS A 61 7.92 -5.71 16.49
CA LYS A 61 6.71 -5.66 17.33
C LYS A 61 5.67 -6.69 16.89
N THR A 62 5.49 -6.90 15.59
CA THR A 62 4.56 -7.91 15.06
C THR A 62 4.94 -9.30 15.56
N ILE A 63 6.22 -9.66 15.48
CA ILE A 63 6.75 -10.93 16.00
C ILE A 63 6.47 -11.03 17.50
N ASN A 64 6.84 -10.01 18.28
CA ASN A 64 6.67 -10.02 19.74
C ASN A 64 5.19 -10.12 20.18
N HIS A 65 4.28 -9.41 19.49
CA HIS A 65 2.85 -9.52 19.75
C HIS A 65 2.30 -10.89 19.36
N LEU A 66 2.71 -11.41 18.21
CA LEU A 66 2.32 -12.75 17.78
C LEU A 66 2.71 -13.82 18.82
N LEU A 67 3.93 -13.74 19.35
CA LEU A 67 4.41 -14.61 20.41
C LEU A 67 3.57 -14.46 21.68
N THR A 68 3.31 -13.22 22.10
CA THR A 68 2.51 -12.91 23.28
C THR A 68 1.10 -13.50 23.17
N TRP A 69 0.40 -13.26 22.07
CA TRP A 69 -0.96 -13.75 21.87
C TRP A 69 -1.03 -15.27 21.77
N ILE A 70 -0.02 -15.93 21.20
CA ILE A 70 0.03 -17.39 21.15
C ILE A 70 0.24 -17.98 22.55
N LEU A 71 1.13 -17.38 23.35
CA LEU A 71 1.41 -17.81 24.72
C LEU A 71 0.20 -17.68 25.65
N GLU A 72 -0.73 -16.76 25.38
CA GLU A 72 -2.02 -16.68 26.10
C GLU A 72 -2.86 -17.96 25.96
N TYR A 73 -2.68 -18.72 24.87
CA TYR A 73 -3.40 -19.98 24.64
C TYR A 73 -2.58 -21.23 24.97
N ASN A 74 -1.25 -21.15 24.90
CA ASN A 74 -0.35 -22.25 25.23
C ASN A 74 1.00 -21.71 25.72
N ASP A 75 1.15 -21.65 27.04
CA ASP A 75 2.34 -21.17 27.74
C ASP A 75 3.49 -22.19 27.78
N ASN A 76 3.27 -23.42 27.30
CA ASN A 76 4.27 -24.48 27.30
C ASN A 76 5.22 -24.41 26.09
N ILE A 77 5.03 -23.47 25.17
CA ILE A 77 5.90 -23.32 23.99
C ILE A 77 7.23 -22.72 24.45
N GLN A 78 8.31 -23.49 24.28
CA GLN A 78 9.66 -23.10 24.70
C GLN A 78 10.57 -22.70 23.52
N ASP A 79 10.20 -23.09 22.30
CA ASP A 79 11.02 -22.88 21.10
C ASP A 79 10.22 -22.16 20.00
N PHE A 80 10.72 -21.00 19.57
CA PHE A 80 10.15 -20.17 18.53
C PHE A 80 11.06 -20.05 17.30
N ASN A 81 12.16 -20.80 17.24
CA ASN A 81 13.15 -20.70 16.15
C ASN A 81 12.50 -20.95 14.78
N ASN A 82 11.60 -21.93 14.68
CA ASN A 82 10.89 -22.22 13.44
C ASN A 82 10.00 -21.05 12.98
N LEU A 83 9.46 -20.26 13.91
CA LEU A 83 8.69 -19.07 13.59
C LEU A 83 9.62 -17.95 13.11
N LEU A 84 10.69 -17.70 13.86
CA LEU A 84 11.66 -16.64 13.56
C LEU A 84 12.43 -16.90 12.25
N ALA A 85 12.55 -18.16 11.85
CA ALA A 85 13.22 -18.58 10.62
C ALA A 85 12.33 -18.46 9.36
N LEU A 86 11.06 -18.04 9.47
CA LEU A 86 10.21 -17.86 8.30
C LEU A 86 10.65 -16.63 7.48
N ASP A 87 10.74 -16.78 6.17
CA ASP A 87 11.09 -15.70 5.23
C ASP A 87 10.10 -14.53 5.22
N ILE A 88 8.90 -14.75 5.77
CA ILE A 88 7.82 -13.75 5.90
C ILE A 88 8.22 -12.54 6.75
N TRP A 89 9.36 -12.61 7.46
CA TRP A 89 9.92 -11.53 8.24
C TRP A 89 10.94 -10.68 7.46
N ASP A 90 11.37 -11.10 6.27
CA ASP A 90 12.21 -10.25 5.42
C ASP A 90 11.40 -9.02 4.98
N ILE A 91 11.95 -7.84 5.19
CA ILE A 91 11.31 -6.56 4.83
C ILE A 91 11.64 -6.14 3.39
N SER A 92 12.50 -6.87 2.71
CA SER A 92 12.77 -6.74 1.29
C SER A 92 11.61 -7.32 0.49
N TYR A 93 11.39 -6.82 -0.72
CA TYR A 93 10.43 -7.40 -1.64
C TYR A 93 11.08 -8.50 -2.47
N ASP A 94 10.45 -9.67 -2.53
CA ASP A 94 10.78 -10.78 -3.41
C ASP A 94 9.50 -11.25 -4.13
N PRO A 95 9.50 -11.41 -5.47
CA PRO A 95 8.33 -11.88 -6.21
C PRO A 95 8.06 -13.40 -6.06
N ASP A 96 9.07 -14.18 -5.70
CA ASP A 96 9.03 -15.64 -5.67
C ASP A 96 8.89 -16.20 -4.24
N VAL A 97 9.08 -15.35 -3.22
CA VAL A 97 9.01 -15.72 -1.80
C VAL A 97 8.05 -14.81 -1.04
N PHE A 98 7.30 -15.38 -0.09
CA PHE A 98 6.46 -14.57 0.81
C PHE A 98 7.34 -13.82 1.81
N THR A 99 7.21 -12.50 1.80
CA THR A 99 7.98 -11.58 2.65
C THR A 99 7.05 -10.79 3.57
N PHE A 100 7.63 -9.90 4.39
CA PHE A 100 6.86 -8.99 5.24
C PHE A 100 5.97 -8.06 4.40
N ILE A 101 6.36 -7.79 3.14
CA ILE A 101 5.55 -7.01 2.20
C ILE A 101 4.21 -7.69 1.89
N ASP A 102 4.15 -9.02 1.87
CA ASP A 102 2.90 -9.75 1.66
C ASP A 102 2.03 -9.76 2.91
N LEU A 103 2.64 -9.77 4.10
CA LEU A 103 1.92 -9.54 5.35
C LEU A 103 1.31 -8.13 5.40
N ILE A 104 2.02 -7.12 4.88
CA ILE A 104 1.52 -5.75 4.69
C ILE A 104 0.30 -5.71 3.75
N LYS A 105 0.33 -6.46 2.63
CA LYS A 105 -0.84 -6.65 1.75
C LYS A 105 -2.01 -7.33 2.47
N GLY A 106 -1.72 -8.01 3.58
CA GLY A 106 -2.68 -8.75 4.39
C GLY A 106 -2.87 -10.18 3.92
N ILE A 107 -1.93 -10.72 3.15
CA ILE A 107 -1.82 -12.13 2.77
C ILE A 107 -1.16 -12.88 3.93
N ILE A 108 -1.72 -14.03 4.29
CA ILE A 108 -1.17 -14.87 5.36
C ILE A 108 -0.65 -16.17 4.73
N PRO A 109 0.67 -16.43 4.75
CA PRO A 109 1.23 -17.66 4.21
C PRO A 109 0.76 -18.91 4.97
N MET A 110 0.57 -20.00 4.23
CA MET A 110 0.11 -21.26 4.80
C MET A 110 1.11 -21.80 5.84
N SER A 111 2.41 -21.66 5.58
CA SER A 111 3.50 -22.06 6.49
C SER A 111 3.35 -21.46 7.88
N LEU A 112 2.99 -20.18 7.98
CA LEU A 112 2.69 -19.53 9.26
C LEU A 112 1.48 -20.18 9.93
N SER A 113 0.37 -20.33 9.20
CA SER A 113 -0.86 -20.88 9.77
C SER A 113 -0.70 -22.33 10.25
N GLU A 114 0.05 -23.16 9.51
CA GLU A 114 0.34 -24.55 9.87
C GLU A 114 1.24 -24.63 11.10
N LEU A 115 2.27 -23.79 11.17
CA LEU A 115 3.14 -23.70 12.34
C LEU A 115 2.33 -23.33 13.59
N LEU A 116 1.50 -22.29 13.53
CA LEU A 116 0.67 -21.88 14.67
C LEU A 116 -0.36 -22.96 15.06
N ASN A 117 -0.89 -23.70 14.09
CA ASN A 117 -1.82 -24.81 14.34
C ASN A 117 -1.16 -26.00 15.05
N SER A 118 0.17 -26.13 14.98
CA SER A 118 0.90 -27.12 15.77
C SER A 118 0.97 -26.76 17.26
N TRP A 119 0.76 -25.49 17.59
CA TRP A 119 0.88 -24.96 18.95
C TRP A 119 -0.45 -24.77 19.66
N THR A 120 -1.54 -24.53 18.92
CA THR A 120 -2.86 -24.28 19.50
C THR A 120 -3.97 -24.70 18.55
N THR A 121 -5.23 -24.49 18.96
CA THR A 121 -6.39 -24.88 18.15
C THR A 121 -6.56 -23.97 16.93
N LYS A 122 -7.15 -24.49 15.85
CA LYS A 122 -7.49 -23.71 14.65
C LYS A 122 -8.26 -22.43 14.95
N LYS A 123 -9.17 -22.48 15.94
CA LYS A 123 -9.96 -21.32 16.36
C LYS A 123 -9.05 -20.21 16.90
N ASN A 124 -8.13 -20.56 17.80
CA ASN A 124 -7.20 -19.61 18.41
C ASN A 124 -6.23 -19.05 17.37
N VAL A 125 -5.73 -19.89 16.44
CA VAL A 125 -4.87 -19.43 15.34
C VAL A 125 -5.58 -18.38 14.49
N VAL A 126 -6.84 -18.60 14.12
CA VAL A 126 -7.61 -17.60 13.35
C VAL A 126 -7.72 -16.28 14.11
N GLU A 127 -8.00 -16.33 15.42
CA GLU A 127 -8.09 -15.14 16.26
C GLU A 127 -6.77 -14.37 16.31
N VAL A 128 -5.66 -15.07 16.57
CA VAL A 128 -4.31 -14.50 16.58
C VAL A 128 -3.93 -13.87 15.23
N LEU A 129 -4.19 -14.57 14.11
CA LEU A 129 -3.89 -14.06 12.78
C LEU A 129 -4.72 -12.81 12.43
N ILE A 130 -5.98 -12.74 12.87
CA ILE A 130 -6.82 -11.55 12.73
C ILE A 130 -6.23 -10.38 13.52
N GLN A 131 -5.81 -10.62 14.77
CA GLN A 131 -5.17 -9.60 15.61
C GLN A 131 -3.85 -9.11 15.00
N MET A 132 -2.99 -10.02 14.55
CA MET A 132 -1.74 -9.71 13.87
C MET A 132 -1.96 -8.85 12.62
N ARG A 133 -2.89 -9.24 11.75
CA ARG A 133 -3.22 -8.48 10.55
C ARG A 133 -3.77 -7.09 10.87
N GLN A 134 -4.55 -6.97 11.94
CA GLN A 134 -5.07 -5.68 12.39
C GLN A 134 -3.96 -4.77 12.93
N PHE A 135 -3.04 -5.33 13.71
CA PHE A 135 -1.87 -4.62 14.23
C PHE A 135 -0.98 -4.09 13.11
N ILE A 136 -0.55 -4.96 12.18
CA ILE A 136 0.28 -4.57 11.04
C ILE A 136 -0.39 -3.43 10.27
N PHE A 137 -1.67 -3.59 9.92
CA PHE A 137 -2.42 -2.57 9.19
C PHE A 137 -2.44 -1.22 9.91
N ASN A 138 -2.67 -1.20 11.22
CA ASN A 138 -2.70 0.04 11.99
C ASN A 138 -1.32 0.70 12.00
N GLU A 139 -0.27 -0.04 12.36
CA GLU A 139 1.07 0.51 12.47
C GLU A 139 1.59 1.06 11.14
N ILE A 140 1.40 0.34 10.02
CA ILE A 140 1.86 0.83 8.71
C ILE A 140 1.05 2.04 8.25
N PHE A 141 -0.24 2.13 8.59
CA PHE A 141 -1.04 3.28 8.20
C PHE A 141 -0.67 4.51 9.01
N GLU A 142 -0.56 4.36 10.33
CA GLU A 142 -0.30 5.45 11.26
C GLU A 142 1.14 5.98 11.14
N ASN A 143 2.13 5.10 10.99
CA ASN A 143 3.53 5.48 11.05
C ASN A 143 4.20 5.64 9.68
N VAL A 144 3.60 5.13 8.60
CA VAL A 144 4.21 5.17 7.25
C VAL A 144 3.27 5.85 6.25
N TRP A 145 2.10 5.28 5.99
CA TRP A 145 1.23 5.74 4.91
C TRP A 145 0.66 7.14 5.14
N ILE A 146 0.11 7.42 6.33
CA ILE A 146 -0.47 8.73 6.65
C ILE A 146 0.59 9.83 6.67
N PRO A 147 1.76 9.66 7.34
CA PRO A 147 2.86 10.62 7.27
C PRO A 147 3.33 10.88 5.85
N ARG A 148 3.50 9.84 5.03
CA ARG A 148 3.85 9.98 3.61
C ARG A 148 2.79 10.76 2.84
N CYS A 149 1.50 10.49 3.06
CA CYS A 149 0.42 11.25 2.43
C CYS A 149 0.43 12.72 2.82
N SER A 150 0.72 13.04 4.09
CA SER A 150 0.87 14.42 4.56
C SER A 150 2.05 15.11 3.88
N HIS A 151 3.20 14.44 3.81
CA HIS A 151 4.38 14.97 3.14
C HIS A 151 4.13 15.25 1.65
N LEU A 152 3.50 14.31 0.93
CA LEU A 152 3.11 14.51 -0.46
C LEU A 152 2.19 15.73 -0.62
N LYS A 153 1.19 15.90 0.25
CA LYS A 153 0.27 17.05 0.18
C LYS A 153 0.99 18.39 0.37
N GLU A 154 1.99 18.44 1.23
CA GLU A 154 2.81 19.63 1.45
C GLU A 154 3.70 19.92 0.24
N PHE A 155 4.32 18.89 -0.32
CA PHE A 155 5.12 19.00 -1.54
C PHE A 155 4.29 19.48 -2.72
N GLU A 156 3.12 18.88 -2.98
CA GLU A 156 2.14 19.34 -3.98
C GLU A 156 1.76 20.81 -3.77
N ARG A 157 1.50 21.22 -2.53
CA ARG A 157 1.13 22.61 -2.19
C ARG A 157 2.26 23.59 -2.49
N SER A 158 3.52 23.20 -2.24
CA SER A 158 4.70 24.02 -2.54
C SER A 158 4.85 24.30 -4.05
N LEU A 159 4.39 23.37 -4.89
CA LEU A 159 4.34 23.50 -6.35
C LEU A 159 3.04 24.14 -6.86
N GLY A 160 2.17 24.58 -5.94
CA GLY A 160 0.88 25.17 -6.27
C GLY A 160 -0.12 24.18 -6.90
N LEU A 161 0.07 22.87 -6.71
CA LEU A 161 -0.84 21.81 -7.14
C LEU A 161 -1.95 21.62 -6.12
N THR A 162 -3.09 22.27 -6.36
CA THR A 162 -4.27 22.14 -5.50
C THR A 162 -5.19 21.02 -5.98
N LYS A 163 -6.09 20.54 -5.10
CA LYS A 163 -7.15 19.60 -5.48
C LYS A 163 -7.97 20.13 -6.67
N LYS A 164 -8.24 21.44 -6.71
CA LYS A 164 -8.95 22.10 -7.80
C LYS A 164 -8.20 21.94 -9.13
N LYS A 165 -6.91 22.26 -9.17
CA LYS A 165 -6.09 22.09 -10.39
C LYS A 165 -6.06 20.64 -10.87
N LYS A 166 -5.91 19.68 -9.95
CA LYS A 166 -5.92 18.25 -10.29
C LYS A 166 -7.25 17.79 -10.91
N LEU A 167 -8.38 18.33 -10.44
CA LEU A 167 -9.70 18.04 -11.01
C LEU A 167 -9.92 18.75 -12.36
N GLU A 168 -9.45 19.99 -12.52
CA GLU A 168 -9.48 20.70 -13.81
C GLU A 168 -8.73 19.92 -14.89
N PHE A 169 -7.52 19.43 -14.59
CA PHE A 169 -6.74 18.60 -15.52
C PHE A 169 -7.48 17.32 -15.95
N LYS A 170 -8.18 16.63 -15.03
CA LYS A 170 -9.01 15.47 -15.40
C LYS A 170 -10.18 15.85 -16.28
N SER A 171 -10.83 16.99 -16.01
CA SER A 171 -12.00 17.44 -16.78
C SER A 171 -11.66 17.80 -18.23
N VAL A 172 -10.46 18.31 -18.49
CA VAL A 172 -9.98 18.63 -19.85
C VAL A 172 -9.75 17.37 -20.68
N ARG A 173 -9.46 16.23 -20.04
CA ARG A 173 -9.27 14.92 -20.68
C ARG A 173 -10.56 14.08 -20.80
N SER A 174 -11.69 14.53 -20.25
CA SER A 174 -12.99 13.96 -20.62
C SER A 174 -13.19 14.23 -22.11
N LEU A 175 -13.56 13.21 -22.88
CA LEU A 175 -13.80 13.29 -24.32
C LEU A 175 -14.49 14.63 -24.69
N PRO A 176 -14.02 15.33 -25.74
CA PRO A 176 -14.78 16.44 -26.28
C PRO A 176 -16.19 15.93 -26.59
N SER A 177 -17.21 16.65 -26.14
CA SER A 177 -18.57 16.45 -26.66
C SER A 177 -18.49 16.58 -28.17
N ASN A 178 -18.70 15.48 -28.89
CA ASN A 178 -18.63 15.40 -30.34
C ASN A 178 -19.65 16.36 -30.96
N ASN A 179 -19.23 17.59 -31.23
CA ASN A 179 -20.00 18.58 -32.00
C ASN A 179 -19.14 19.38 -32.98
N SER A 180 -17.96 18.87 -33.38
CA SER A 180 -17.20 19.47 -34.46
C SER A 180 -16.51 18.41 -35.31
N SER A 181 -17.08 18.21 -36.49
CA SER A 181 -16.47 17.55 -37.63
C SER A 181 -15.22 18.31 -38.07
N ASN A 182 -14.05 17.92 -37.57
CA ASN A 182 -12.77 18.10 -38.25
C ASN A 182 -11.76 17.10 -37.68
N ILE A 183 -11.50 16.06 -38.46
CA ILE A 183 -10.56 15.00 -38.15
C ILE A 183 -9.14 15.56 -38.36
N ASN A 184 -8.51 15.98 -37.27
CA ASN A 184 -7.06 15.95 -37.16
C ASN A 184 -6.72 14.74 -36.29
N ILE A 185 -6.09 13.74 -36.91
CA ILE A 185 -5.68 12.50 -36.27
C ILE A 185 -4.53 12.82 -35.31
N ILE A 186 -4.89 13.24 -34.09
CA ILE A 186 -4.02 13.11 -32.93
C ILE A 186 -4.21 11.69 -32.45
N HIS A 187 -3.17 10.87 -32.55
CA HIS A 187 -3.16 9.49 -32.08
C HIS A 187 -3.20 9.50 -30.54
N TYR A 188 -4.38 9.77 -29.97
CA TYR A 188 -4.64 9.56 -28.55
C TYR A 188 -4.69 8.06 -28.30
N ASP A 189 -3.89 7.56 -27.36
CA ASP A 189 -4.05 6.27 -26.69
C ASP A 189 -5.38 6.25 -25.91
N SER A 190 -6.48 6.29 -26.66
CA SER A 190 -7.83 6.67 -26.22
C SER A 190 -8.47 5.66 -25.26
N LEU A 191 -7.80 4.53 -25.02
CA LEU A 191 -8.26 3.50 -24.11
C LEU A 191 -7.60 3.58 -22.74
N ASP A 192 -6.51 4.33 -22.54
CA ASP A 192 -5.88 4.41 -21.22
C ASP A 192 -6.77 5.13 -20.21
N SER A 193 -7.45 6.20 -20.62
CA SER A 193 -8.44 6.88 -19.76
C SER A 193 -9.61 5.96 -19.37
N VAL A 194 -10.09 5.12 -20.30
CA VAL A 194 -11.17 4.15 -20.05
C VAL A 194 -10.68 3.02 -19.14
N ARG A 195 -9.49 2.49 -19.42
CA ARG A 195 -8.77 1.50 -18.62
C ARG A 195 -8.61 2.01 -17.18
N ASN A 196 -8.09 3.22 -17.01
CA ASN A 196 -7.92 3.88 -15.72
C ASN A 196 -9.25 4.11 -14.99
N TYR A 197 -10.33 4.43 -15.70
CA TYR A 197 -11.65 4.59 -15.10
C TYR A 197 -12.23 3.25 -14.61
N ILE A 198 -11.96 2.15 -15.33
CA ILE A 198 -12.35 0.78 -14.95
C ILE A 198 -11.53 0.28 -13.75
N TYR A 199 -10.21 0.47 -13.74
CA TYR A 199 -9.35 0.03 -12.63
C TYR A 199 -9.57 0.86 -11.35
N PHE A 200 -9.81 2.17 -11.45
CA PHE A 200 -9.76 3.07 -10.29
C PHE A 200 -11.12 3.56 -9.78
N GLY A 201 -12.22 2.97 -10.26
CA GLY A 201 -13.59 3.17 -9.74
C GLY A 201 -13.81 4.49 -8.98
N LYS A 202 -13.97 5.60 -9.71
CA LYS A 202 -14.03 6.98 -9.18
C LYS A 202 -12.85 7.40 -8.26
N ASN A 203 -11.97 8.19 -8.86
CA ASN A 203 -11.16 9.27 -8.29
C ASN A 203 -10.16 8.92 -7.17
N ILE A 204 -9.03 8.32 -7.57
CA ILE A 204 -7.77 8.17 -6.81
C ILE A 204 -7.38 9.37 -5.91
N ILE A 205 -7.75 10.60 -6.28
CA ILE A 205 -7.49 11.81 -5.50
C ILE A 205 -8.22 11.76 -4.14
N GLU A 206 -9.45 11.27 -4.09
CA GLU A 206 -10.24 11.24 -2.86
C GLU A 206 -9.65 10.28 -1.83
N PHE A 207 -9.01 9.19 -2.28
CA PHE A 207 -8.47 8.14 -1.42
C PHE A 207 -7.42 8.68 -0.44
N TYR A 208 -6.54 9.59 -0.85
CA TYR A 208 -5.53 10.18 0.04
C TYR A 208 -5.88 11.60 0.50
N THR A 209 -6.74 12.34 -0.22
CA THR A 209 -7.15 13.66 0.28
C THR A 209 -7.95 13.58 1.56
N ASN A 210 -8.76 12.53 1.75
CA ASN A 210 -9.64 12.39 2.90
C ASN A 210 -8.97 11.75 4.13
N LEU A 211 -7.74 11.25 4.02
CA LEU A 211 -7.00 10.60 5.12
C LEU A 211 -6.11 11.55 5.93
N ALA A 212 -5.94 12.80 5.49
CA ALA A 212 -5.16 13.80 6.21
C ALA A 212 -5.97 15.11 6.33
N SER A 213 -7.23 14.95 6.72
CA SER A 213 -8.16 16.01 7.09
C SER A 213 -8.48 15.88 8.56
#